data_AF-A0A3G6RLW4-F1
#
_entry.id   AF-A0A3G6RLW4-F1
#
_cell.length_a   1.000
_cell.length_b   1.000
_cell.length_c   1.000
_cell.angle_alpha   90.00
_cell.angle_beta   90.00
_cell.angle_gamma   90.00
#
_symmetry.space_group_name_H-M   'P 1'
#
loop_
_entity.id
_entity.type
_entity.pdbx_description
1 polymer ?
#
loop_
_entity_poly.entity_id
_entity_poly.type
_entity_poly.pdbx_seq_one_letter_code
_entity_poly.pdbx_strand_id
1 'polypeptide(L)'
;MKTFIQILSLINFLSVLGIAISLLLILIKKVIYYPPNAINDAKEKSSKYLSVFGLCLSLSTACTFGSKALIKSDFQKTLKENKIILVEVNGFSFAQEDAADLFTKFEGDPGRFHCESYLGYITFENDESIPIEVIQHCYEENKYIIVSKKYSTDATIGIITTSKFDYIKNKPLPTDQQ
;
A
#
# COMPACT_ATOMS: atom_id res chain seq x y z
N MET A 1 -13.69 4.00 9.92
CA MET A 1 -12.37 3.78 9.28
C MET A 1 -12.33 4.31 7.83
N LYS A 2 -13.21 3.81 6.94
CA LYS A 2 -13.27 4.20 5.51
C LYS A 2 -13.14 5.71 5.24
N THR A 3 -14.01 6.53 5.85
CA THR A 3 -14.01 7.99 5.66
C THR A 3 -12.70 8.64 6.09
N PHE A 4 -12.10 8.16 7.19
CA PHE A 4 -10.84 8.68 7.69
C PHE A 4 -9.67 8.35 6.74
N ILE A 5 -9.61 7.13 6.22
CA ILE A 5 -8.61 6.74 5.22
C ILE A 5 -8.77 7.56 3.92
N GLN A 6 -10.00 7.83 3.49
CA GLN A 6 -10.26 8.69 2.34
C GLN A 6 -9.79 10.13 2.56
N ILE A 7 -10.00 10.69 3.76
CA ILE A 7 -9.47 12.01 4.13
C ILE A 7 -7.94 12.02 4.09
N LEU A 8 -7.29 11.00 4.65
CA LEU A 8 -5.82 10.88 4.59
C LEU A 8 -5.31 10.78 3.14
N SER A 9 -6.01 10.02 2.28
CA SER A 9 -5.67 9.92 0.86
C SER A 9 -5.78 11.27 0.15
N LEU A 10 -6.82 12.05 0.45
CA LEU A 10 -7.01 13.38 -0.11
C LEU A 10 -5.90 14.34 0.33
N ILE A 11 -5.56 14.35 1.62
CA ILE A 11 -4.46 15.17 2.14
C ILE A 11 -3.14 14.77 1.49
N ASN A 12 -2.89 13.47 1.32
CA ASN A 12 -1.70 12.98 0.65
C ASN A 12 -1.63 13.47 -0.81
N PHE A 13 -2.73 13.35 -1.56
CA PHE A 13 -2.81 13.81 -2.94
C PHE A 13 -2.52 15.32 -3.07
N LEU A 14 -3.15 16.15 -2.24
CA LEU A 14 -2.91 17.60 -2.22
C LEU A 14 -1.46 17.94 -1.85
N SER A 15 -0.87 17.17 -0.92
CA SER A 15 0.52 17.35 -0.51
C SER A 15 1.48 17.02 -1.66
N VAL A 16 1.27 15.91 -2.37
CA VAL A 16 2.08 15.52 -3.54
C VAL A 16 1.99 16.57 -4.66
N LEU A 17 0.80 17.14 -4.91
CA LEU A 17 0.65 18.26 -5.84
C LEU A 17 1.45 19.49 -5.38
N GLY A 18 1.40 19.82 -4.09
CA GLY A 18 2.19 20.92 -3.51
C GLY A 18 3.70 20.72 -3.68
N ILE A 19 4.19 19.49 -3.52
CA ILE A 19 5.59 19.09 -3.78
C ILE A 19 5.95 19.37 -5.24
N ALA A 20 5.13 18.90 -6.18
CA ALA A 20 5.38 19.05 -7.62
C ALA A 20 5.43 20.52 -8.04
N ILE A 21 4.48 21.34 -7.59
CA ILE A 21 4.43 22.78 -7.88
C ILE A 21 5.66 23.48 -7.29
N SER A 22 6.02 23.17 -6.04
CA SER A 22 7.16 23.79 -5.37
C SER A 22 8.48 23.45 -6.07
N LEU A 23 8.66 22.20 -6.50
CA LEU A 23 9.82 21.78 -7.29
C LEU A 23 9.89 22.52 -8.63
N LEU A 24 8.78 22.61 -9.36
CA LEU A 24 8.73 23.31 -10.63
C LEU A 24 9.17 24.78 -10.49
N LEU A 25 8.66 25.47 -9.46
CA LEU A 25 9.02 26.87 -9.18
C LEU A 25 10.50 27.03 -8.80
N ILE A 26 11.05 26.09 -8.02
CA ILE A 26 12.48 26.10 -7.66
C ILE A 26 13.35 25.86 -8.91
N LEU A 27 12.96 24.95 -9.79
CA LEU A 27 13.70 24.65 -11.03
C LEU A 27 13.69 25.83 -12.01
N ILE A 28 12.53 26.47 -12.23
CA ILE A 28 12.42 27.66 -13.08
C ILE A 28 13.38 28.76 -12.60
N LYS A 29 13.46 28.97 -11.28
CA LYS A 29 14.39 29.96 -10.71
C LYS A 29 15.85 29.64 -10.97
N LYS A 30 16.24 28.36 -10.96
CA LYS A 30 17.64 27.95 -11.17
C LYS A 30 18.13 28.29 -12.59
N VAL A 31 17.22 28.41 -13.55
CA VAL A 31 17.51 28.71 -14.96
C VAL A 31 17.54 30.22 -15.25
N ILE A 32 16.94 31.06 -14.41
CA ILE A 32 16.81 32.50 -14.64
C ILE A 32 17.94 33.27 -13.92
N TYR A 33 18.67 34.10 -14.65
CA TYR A 33 19.62 35.06 -14.06
C TYR A 33 18.87 36.17 -13.30
N TYR A 34 19.24 36.39 -12.04
CA TYR A 34 18.71 37.48 -11.22
C TYR A 34 19.75 38.61 -11.11
N PRO A 35 19.40 39.86 -11.47
CA PRO A 35 20.30 40.99 -11.28
C PRO A 35 20.54 41.29 -9.79
N PRO A 36 21.68 41.89 -9.40
CA PRO A 36 22.10 42.05 -8.00
C PRO A 36 21.06 42.72 -7.08
N ASN A 37 20.29 43.66 -7.62
CA ASN A 37 19.24 44.38 -6.90
C ASN A 37 18.00 43.52 -6.56
N ALA A 38 17.80 42.39 -7.24
CA ALA A 38 16.66 41.48 -7.03
C ALA A 38 17.06 40.14 -6.37
N ILE A 39 18.36 39.92 -6.11
CA ILE A 39 18.88 38.65 -5.56
C ILE A 39 18.29 38.33 -4.18
N ASN A 40 18.15 39.31 -3.30
CA ASN A 40 17.64 39.08 -1.94
C ASN A 40 16.15 38.68 -1.95
N ASP A 41 15.32 39.38 -2.72
CA ASP A 41 13.90 39.03 -2.91
C ASP A 41 13.74 37.66 -3.56
N ALA A 42 14.61 37.33 -4.52
CA ALA A 42 14.62 36.02 -5.15
C ALA A 42 14.96 34.91 -4.14
N LYS A 43 15.92 35.15 -3.25
CA LYS A 43 16.33 34.24 -2.18
C LYS A 43 15.23 34.04 -1.14
N GLU A 44 14.55 35.11 -0.70
CA GLU A 44 13.44 35.02 0.26
C GLU A 44 12.27 34.20 -0.30
N LYS A 45 11.87 34.46 -1.55
CA LYS A 45 10.83 33.65 -2.23
C LYS A 45 11.25 32.19 -2.37
N SER A 46 12.52 31.91 -2.66
CA SER A 46 13.03 30.54 -2.74
C SER A 46 12.95 29.83 -1.39
N SER A 47 13.27 30.52 -0.30
CA SER A 47 13.15 30.01 1.07
C SER A 47 11.70 29.63 1.39
N LYS A 48 10.73 30.49 1.00
CA LYS A 48 9.29 30.20 1.14
C LYS A 48 8.87 28.93 0.40
N TYR A 49 9.27 28.77 -0.87
CA TYR A 49 8.95 27.55 -1.63
C TYR A 49 9.60 26.30 -1.04
N LEU A 50 10.83 26.41 -0.53
CA LEU A 50 11.51 25.30 0.13
C LEU A 50 10.81 24.90 1.45
N SER A 51 10.30 25.88 2.20
CA SER A 51 9.50 25.63 3.41
C SER A 51 8.18 24.93 3.08
N VAL A 52 7.45 25.40 2.07
CA VAL A 52 6.21 24.76 1.59
C VAL A 52 6.51 23.33 1.12
N PHE A 53 7.57 23.14 0.33
CA PHE A 53 8.02 21.83 -0.10
C PHE A 53 8.27 20.89 1.09
N GLY A 54 9.01 21.36 2.11
CA GLY A 54 9.30 20.57 3.31
C GLY A 54 8.05 20.17 4.09
N LEU A 55 7.09 21.09 4.23
CA LEU A 55 5.80 20.83 4.88
C LEU A 55 4.94 19.83 4.10
N CYS A 56 4.84 19.99 2.78
CA CYS A 56 4.10 19.05 1.95
C CYS A 56 4.74 17.66 1.96
N LEU A 57 6.08 17.59 1.96
CA LEU A 57 6.81 16.33 2.01
C LEU A 57 6.61 15.61 3.35
N SER A 58 6.70 16.30 4.48
CA SER A 58 6.45 15.71 5.79
C SER A 58 5.00 15.25 5.94
N LEU A 59 4.03 16.04 5.47
CA LEU A 59 2.61 15.70 5.53
C LEU A 59 2.29 14.49 4.64
N SER A 60 2.78 14.46 3.40
CA SER A 60 2.61 13.32 2.49
C SER A 60 3.21 12.02 3.08
N THR A 61 4.39 12.12 3.67
CA THR A 61 5.05 11.00 4.35
C THR A 61 4.21 10.49 5.52
N ALA A 62 3.78 11.39 6.40
CA ALA A 62 2.95 11.05 7.55
C ALA A 62 1.61 10.42 7.14
N CYS A 63 0.92 10.96 6.12
CA CYS A 63 -0.32 10.38 5.60
C CYS A 63 -0.11 8.99 5.00
N THR A 64 0.99 8.78 4.27
CA THR A 64 1.30 7.48 3.65
C THR A 64 1.59 6.40 4.69
N PHE A 65 2.48 6.68 5.64
CA PHE A 65 2.80 5.72 6.71
C PHE A 65 1.61 5.52 7.66
N GLY A 66 0.93 6.60 8.04
CA GLY A 66 -0.23 6.56 8.93
C GLY A 66 -1.40 5.76 8.34
N SER A 67 -1.73 5.97 7.06
CA SER A 67 -2.79 5.21 6.39
C SER A 67 -2.47 3.71 6.34
N LYS A 68 -1.25 3.33 5.94
CA LYS A 68 -0.84 1.91 5.91
C LYS A 68 -0.90 1.26 7.29
N ALA A 69 -0.45 1.96 8.34
CA ALA A 69 -0.51 1.46 9.71
C ALA A 69 -1.96 1.25 10.20
N LEU A 70 -2.85 2.19 9.88
CA LEU A 70 -4.27 2.08 10.23
C LEU A 70 -4.97 0.94 9.49
N ILE A 71 -4.70 0.78 8.19
CA ILE A 71 -5.26 -0.32 7.40
C ILE A 71 -4.77 -1.67 7.95
N LYS A 72 -3.49 -1.77 8.31
CA LYS A 72 -2.93 -2.97 8.94
C LYS A 72 -3.62 -3.30 10.27
N SER A 73 -3.84 -2.28 11.11
CA SER A 73 -4.55 -2.43 12.38
C SER A 73 -6.01 -2.86 12.17
N ASP A 74 -6.72 -2.23 11.24
CA ASP A 74 -8.09 -2.57 10.87
C ASP A 74 -8.20 -4.01 10.36
N PHE A 75 -7.30 -4.41 9.45
CA PHE A 75 -7.22 -5.78 8.93
C PHE A 75 -7.03 -6.82 10.04
N GLN A 76 -6.05 -6.61 10.92
CA GLN A 76 -5.78 -7.51 12.04
C GLN A 76 -6.94 -7.56 13.04
N LYS A 77 -7.66 -6.44 13.22
CA LYS A 77 -8.85 -6.38 14.05
C LYS A 77 -9.99 -7.20 13.42
N THR A 78 -10.27 -7.01 12.13
CA THR A 78 -11.31 -7.78 11.42
C THR A 78 -11.05 -9.29 11.48
N LEU A 79 -9.78 -9.71 11.29
CA LEU A 79 -9.38 -11.12 11.41
C LEU A 79 -9.63 -11.71 12.81
N LYS A 80 -9.55 -10.90 13.87
CA LYS A 80 -9.76 -11.36 15.26
C LYS A 80 -11.22 -11.38 15.65
N GLU A 81 -12.01 -10.46 15.11
CA GLU A 81 -13.41 -10.27 15.50
C GLU A 81 -14.39 -11.12 14.69
N ASN A 82 -13.98 -11.64 13.51
CA ASN A 82 -14.87 -12.35 12.60
C ASN A 82 -14.25 -13.66 12.12
N LYS A 83 -15.07 -14.69 11.99
CA LYS A 83 -14.64 -15.97 11.40
C LYS A 83 -14.51 -15.83 9.88
N ILE A 84 -13.39 -16.32 9.33
CA ILE A 84 -13.22 -16.45 7.88
C ILE A 84 -14.12 -17.58 7.37
N ILE A 85 -14.92 -17.30 6.33
CA ILE A 85 -15.78 -18.31 5.69
C ILE A 85 -15.21 -18.79 4.36
N LEU A 86 -14.49 -17.92 3.66
CA LEU A 86 -13.91 -18.20 2.35
C LEU A 86 -12.67 -17.33 2.14
N VAL A 87 -11.63 -17.93 1.57
CA VAL A 87 -10.51 -17.20 0.98
C VAL A 87 -10.43 -17.63 -0.46
N GLU A 88 -10.45 -16.68 -1.38
CA GLU A 88 -10.18 -16.96 -2.78
C GLU A 88 -8.91 -16.24 -3.20
N VAL A 89 -8.01 -16.97 -3.86
CA VAL A 89 -6.79 -16.39 -4.45
C VAL A 89 -6.64 -16.95 -5.85
N ASN A 90 -6.54 -16.07 -6.86
CA ASN A 90 -6.44 -16.46 -8.27
C ASN A 90 -7.52 -17.47 -8.72
N GLY A 91 -8.76 -17.27 -8.27
CA GLY A 91 -9.90 -18.16 -8.57
C GLY A 91 -9.87 -19.52 -7.85
N PHE A 92 -8.96 -19.73 -6.90
CA PHE A 92 -8.96 -20.91 -6.02
C PHE A 92 -9.57 -20.59 -4.67
N SER A 93 -10.68 -21.25 -4.37
CA SER A 93 -11.36 -21.17 -3.09
C SER A 93 -10.74 -22.12 -2.07
N PHE A 94 -10.30 -21.58 -0.94
CA PHE A 94 -9.89 -22.33 0.23
C PHE A 94 -11.08 -22.50 1.17
N ALA A 95 -11.32 -23.74 1.61
CA ALA A 95 -12.36 -24.05 2.59
C ALA A 95 -12.07 -23.34 3.93
N GLN A 96 -13.11 -23.14 4.74
CA GLN A 96 -13.02 -22.45 6.03
C GLN A 96 -11.93 -23.03 6.95
N GLU A 97 -11.83 -24.36 7.04
CA GLU A 97 -10.81 -25.05 7.85
C GLU A 97 -9.41 -24.75 7.34
N ASP A 98 -9.24 -24.69 6.02
CA ASP A 98 -7.95 -24.41 5.42
C ASP A 98 -7.53 -22.95 5.56
N ALA A 99 -8.50 -22.05 5.49
CA ALA A 99 -8.33 -20.61 5.57
C ALA A 99 -8.04 -20.11 6.99
N ALA A 100 -8.60 -20.76 8.01
CA ALA A 100 -8.52 -20.32 9.40
C ALA A 100 -7.06 -20.20 9.89
N ASP A 101 -6.19 -21.12 9.47
CA ASP A 101 -4.79 -21.14 9.93
C ASP A 101 -3.88 -20.16 9.17
N LEU A 102 -4.26 -19.75 7.95
CA LEU A 102 -3.40 -18.96 7.04
C LEU A 102 -3.02 -17.59 7.61
N PHE A 103 -3.92 -16.96 8.37
CA PHE A 103 -3.79 -15.57 8.79
C PHE A 103 -3.61 -15.41 10.31
N THR A 104 -3.14 -16.46 10.98
CA THR A 104 -2.96 -16.48 12.45
C THR A 104 -1.69 -15.78 12.90
N LYS A 105 -0.60 -15.87 12.11
CA LYS A 105 0.70 -15.30 12.44
C LYS A 105 1.30 -14.60 11.23
N PHE A 106 1.67 -13.34 11.44
CA PHE A 106 2.37 -12.53 10.44
C PHE A 106 3.79 -12.25 10.89
N GLU A 107 4.75 -12.51 10.02
CA GLU A 107 6.14 -12.12 10.17
C GLU A 107 6.38 -10.73 9.54
N GLY A 108 7.44 -10.06 9.98
CA GLY A 108 7.85 -8.78 9.41
C GLY A 108 8.35 -8.96 7.98
N ASP A 109 7.90 -8.09 7.06
CA ASP A 109 8.37 -8.09 5.68
C ASP A 109 9.72 -7.34 5.58
N PRO A 110 10.82 -8.00 5.16
CA PRO A 110 12.10 -7.33 4.93
C PRO A 110 12.11 -6.46 3.66
N GLY A 111 11.05 -6.47 2.86
CA GLY A 111 10.84 -5.58 1.71
C GLY A 111 11.70 -5.93 0.50
N ARG A 112 12.04 -7.22 0.32
CA ARG A 112 12.87 -7.70 -0.79
C ARG A 112 12.25 -8.95 -1.42
N PHE A 113 12.49 -9.11 -2.73
CA PHE A 113 12.30 -10.36 -3.50
C PHE A 113 10.85 -10.81 -3.72
N HIS A 114 10.15 -10.08 -4.61
CA HIS A 114 8.81 -10.39 -5.08
C HIS A 114 8.87 -11.02 -6.48
N CYS A 115 8.19 -12.15 -6.67
CA CYS A 115 8.20 -12.85 -7.96
C CYS A 115 6.85 -12.78 -8.64
N GLU A 116 5.86 -13.46 -8.07
CA GLU A 116 4.50 -13.56 -8.62
C GLU A 116 3.52 -12.93 -7.64
N SER A 117 2.49 -12.27 -8.15
CA SER A 117 1.41 -11.75 -7.33
C SER A 117 0.06 -12.25 -7.81
N TYR A 118 -0.80 -12.53 -6.84
CA TYR A 118 -2.11 -13.12 -7.05
C TYR A 118 -3.14 -12.27 -6.33
N LEU A 119 -4.17 -11.83 -7.05
CA LEU A 119 -5.29 -11.13 -6.45
C LEU A 119 -6.25 -12.12 -5.79
N GLY A 120 -6.88 -11.68 -4.73
CA GLY A 120 -7.81 -12.50 -3.96
C GLY A 120 -8.71 -11.69 -3.04
N TYR A 121 -9.53 -12.40 -2.29
CA TYR A 121 -10.42 -11.84 -1.30
C TYR A 121 -10.60 -12.79 -0.12
N ILE A 122 -10.74 -12.20 1.07
CA ILE A 122 -11.10 -12.90 2.31
C ILE A 122 -12.53 -12.48 2.65
N THR A 123 -13.45 -13.44 2.68
CA THR A 123 -14.84 -13.22 3.06
C THR A 123 -15.06 -13.74 4.48
N PHE A 124 -15.75 -12.94 5.27
CA PHE A 124 -16.05 -13.19 6.68
C PHE A 124 -17.52 -13.52 6.89
N GLU A 125 -17.86 -14.07 8.05
CA GLU A 125 -19.23 -14.44 8.41
C GLU A 125 -20.22 -13.27 8.48
N ASN A 126 -19.72 -12.04 8.61
CA ASN A 126 -20.50 -10.81 8.66
C ASN A 126 -20.77 -10.20 7.26
N ASP A 127 -20.55 -10.98 6.19
CA ASP A 127 -20.61 -10.57 4.78
C ASP A 127 -19.60 -9.47 4.38
N GLU A 128 -18.67 -9.11 5.26
CA GLU A 128 -17.54 -8.26 4.90
C GLU A 128 -16.56 -9.05 4.03
N SER A 129 -16.04 -8.41 2.98
CA SER A 129 -14.97 -8.97 2.16
C SER A 129 -13.79 -8.01 2.09
N ILE A 130 -12.59 -8.53 2.34
CA ILE A 130 -11.35 -7.77 2.24
C ILE A 130 -10.61 -8.22 0.97
N PRO A 131 -10.40 -7.31 -0.01
CA PRO A 131 -9.54 -7.61 -1.14
C PRO A 131 -8.08 -7.67 -0.69
N ILE A 132 -7.39 -8.71 -1.14
CA ILE A 132 -5.98 -8.96 -0.83
C ILE A 132 -5.18 -9.19 -2.11
N GLU A 133 -3.88 -8.95 -2.00
CA GLU A 133 -2.88 -9.42 -2.95
C GLU A 133 -1.90 -10.31 -2.18
N VAL A 134 -1.66 -11.49 -2.73
CA VAL A 134 -0.73 -12.49 -2.20
C VAL A 134 0.50 -12.48 -3.11
N ILE A 135 1.63 -12.04 -2.59
CA ILE A 135 2.89 -11.93 -3.34
C ILE A 135 3.83 -13.04 -2.89
N GLN A 136 4.28 -13.88 -3.82
CA GLN A 136 5.23 -14.94 -3.51
C GLN A 136 6.66 -14.39 -3.35
N HIS A 137 7.36 -14.88 -2.33
CA HIS A 137 8.78 -14.62 -2.16
C HIS A 137 9.62 -15.42 -3.17
N CYS A 138 10.59 -14.78 -3.82
CA CYS A 138 11.35 -15.42 -4.90
C CYS A 138 12.28 -16.56 -4.46
N TYR A 139 12.84 -16.47 -3.26
CA TYR A 139 13.93 -17.35 -2.80
C TYR A 139 13.53 -18.26 -1.65
N GLU A 140 12.40 -17.98 -1.01
CA GLU A 140 11.96 -18.72 0.17
C GLU A 140 10.67 -19.42 -0.20
N GLU A 141 10.74 -20.74 -0.26
CA GLU A 141 9.58 -21.57 -0.53
C GLU A 141 8.52 -21.35 0.55
N ASN A 142 7.25 -21.45 0.14
CA ASN A 142 6.10 -21.31 1.03
C ASN A 142 5.96 -19.95 1.70
N LYS A 143 6.79 -18.93 1.38
CA LYS A 143 6.65 -17.59 1.93
C LYS A 143 5.87 -16.68 1.01
N TYR A 144 4.84 -16.07 1.59
CA TYR A 144 3.92 -15.20 0.88
C TYR A 144 3.69 -13.92 1.68
N ILE A 145 3.80 -12.78 1.00
CA ILE A 145 3.49 -11.47 1.56
C ILE A 145 2.03 -11.17 1.31
N ILE A 146 1.32 -10.82 2.38
CA ILE A 146 -0.09 -10.45 2.33
C ILE A 146 -0.19 -8.94 2.30
N VAL A 147 -0.75 -8.42 1.22
CA VAL A 147 -1.05 -7.00 1.04
C VAL A 147 -2.56 -6.82 1.07
N SER A 148 -3.05 -5.97 1.97
CA SER A 148 -4.45 -5.54 1.94
C SER A 148 -4.60 -4.48 0.86
N LYS A 149 -5.62 -4.66 0.00
CA LYS A 149 -6.06 -3.67 -0.99
C LYS A 149 -7.29 -2.89 -0.48
N LYS A 150 -7.67 -3.07 0.79
CA LYS A 150 -8.83 -2.42 1.40
C LYS A 150 -8.69 -0.91 1.28
N TYR A 151 -9.80 -0.24 0.95
CA TYR A 151 -9.86 1.22 0.76
C TYR A 151 -9.05 1.77 -0.42
N SER A 152 -8.70 0.94 -1.41
CA SER A 152 -7.90 1.34 -2.60
C SER A 152 -6.49 1.82 -2.25
N THR A 153 -5.95 1.38 -1.12
CA THR A 153 -4.59 1.69 -0.68
C THR A 153 -3.86 0.40 -0.33
N ASP A 154 -2.69 0.21 -0.92
CA ASP A 154 -1.87 -0.97 -0.69
C ASP A 154 -1.17 -0.90 0.67
N ALA A 155 -1.55 -1.81 1.57
CA ALA A 155 -0.98 -1.93 2.91
C ALA A 155 -0.45 -3.35 3.15
N THR A 156 0.86 -3.50 3.23
CA THR A 156 1.50 -4.75 3.60
C THR A 156 1.13 -5.11 5.04
N ILE A 157 0.46 -6.24 5.21
CA ILE A 157 0.07 -6.78 6.51
C ILE A 157 1.26 -7.51 7.14
N GLY A 158 1.91 -8.38 6.37
CA GLY A 158 3.11 -9.11 6.76
C GLY A 158 3.30 -10.36 5.91
N ILE A 159 4.24 -11.19 6.32
CA ILE A 159 4.56 -12.47 5.66
C ILE A 159 3.86 -13.62 6.37
N ILE A 160 3.36 -14.57 5.61
CA ILE A 160 2.90 -15.87 6.10
C ILE A 160 3.75 -16.97 5.47
N THR A 161 3.93 -18.08 6.19
CA THR A 161 4.58 -19.28 5.67
C THR A 161 3.54 -20.40 5.57
N THR A 162 3.25 -20.87 4.35
CA THR A 162 2.21 -21.86 4.08
C THR A 162 2.49 -22.58 2.76
N SER A 163 2.28 -23.90 2.70
CA SER A 163 2.30 -24.66 1.44
C SER A 163 0.96 -24.66 0.71
N LYS A 164 -0.11 -24.13 1.33
CA LYS A 164 -1.46 -24.17 0.75
C LYS A 164 -1.58 -23.37 -0.54
N PHE A 165 -0.72 -22.37 -0.75
CA PHE A 165 -0.71 -21.56 -1.97
C PHE A 165 0.09 -22.16 -3.13
N ASP A 166 0.80 -23.27 -2.92
CA ASP A 166 1.56 -23.91 -4.00
C ASP A 166 0.65 -24.44 -5.12
N TYR A 167 -0.59 -24.78 -4.80
CA TYR A 167 -1.61 -25.17 -5.78
C TYR A 167 -1.95 -24.06 -6.78
N ILE A 168 -1.76 -22.79 -6.39
CA ILE A 168 -1.99 -21.63 -7.26
C ILE A 168 -0.93 -21.57 -8.37
N LYS A 169 0.30 -22.00 -8.05
CA LYS A 169 1.49 -21.95 -8.90
C LYS A 169 1.44 -22.88 -10.11
N ASN A 170 0.67 -23.96 -10.00
CA ASN A 170 0.67 -25.08 -10.95
C ASN A 170 -0.45 -25.04 -12.00
N LYS A 171 -1.23 -23.95 -12.10
CA LYS A 171 -2.25 -23.82 -13.16
C LYS A 171 -1.70 -23.12 -14.39
N PRO A 172 -1.95 -23.65 -15.61
CA PRO A 172 -1.89 -22.83 -16.82
C PRO A 172 -2.89 -21.68 -16.67
N LEU A 173 -2.49 -20.48 -17.10
CA LEU A 173 -3.41 -19.35 -17.28
C LEU A 173 -4.66 -19.82 -18.05
N PRO A 174 -5.89 -19.45 -17.63
CA PRO A 174 -7.09 -19.79 -18.38
C PRO A 174 -6.92 -19.25 -19.80
N THR A 175 -6.94 -20.16 -20.78
CA THR A 175 -6.71 -19.84 -22.20
C THR A 175 -7.99 -19.29 -22.85
N ASP A 176 -8.72 -18.43 -22.15
CA ASP A 176 -10.04 -17.94 -22.59
C ASP A 176 -10.19 -16.43 -22.32
N GLN A 177 -9.18 -15.61 -22.65
CA GLN A 177 -9.33 -14.16 -22.91
C GLN A 177 -8.22 -13.63 -23.85
N GLN A 178 -8.06 -14.24 -25.05
CA GLN A 178 -7.39 -13.59 -26.18
C GLN A 178 -8.42 -12.93 -27.09
#